data_AF-A0AAV2SGD7-F1
#
_entry.id   AF-A0AAV2SGD7-F1
#
_cell.length_a   1.000
_cell.length_b   1.000
_cell.length_c   1.000
_cell.angle_alpha   90.00
_cell.angle_beta   90.00
_cell.angle_gamma   90.00
#
_symmetry.space_group_name_H-M   'P 1'
#
loop_
_entity.id
_entity.type
_entity.pdbx_description
1 polymer ?
#
loop_
_entity_poly.entity_id
_entity_poly.type
_entity_poly.pdbx_seq_one_letter_code
_entity_poly.pdbx_strand_id
1 'polypeptide(L)'
;NGGSNGGYGAADPLEELGALIPGGGVPGEDYPVLAEVPDTGFECFAPGYYADTAPEAGCQVFHICQDAGRIDSFLCPNGTIFNQQYFVCDWWYNFDCATAEDFYQ
;
A
#
# COMPACT_ATOMS: atom_id res chain seq x y z
N ASN A 1 44.86 12.73 5.19
CA ASN A 1 44.74 11.36 5.74
C ASN A 1 44.39 11.47 7.21
N GLY A 2 43.14 11.37 7.65
CA GLY A 2 42.02 10.58 7.12
C GLY A 2 41.69 9.54 8.19
N GLY A 3 40.61 9.77 8.93
CA GLY A 3 40.17 8.90 10.03
C GLY A 3 38.91 9.47 10.68
N SER A 4 37.78 9.35 10.00
CA SER A 4 36.47 9.72 10.54
C SER A 4 35.91 8.57 11.38
N ASN A 5 35.41 8.94 12.57
CA ASN A 5 34.74 8.10 13.55
C ASN A 5 33.66 7.21 12.91
N GLY A 6 33.83 5.88 13.00
CA GLY A 6 32.78 4.90 12.72
C GLY A 6 31.86 4.75 13.93
N GLY A 7 30.96 5.71 14.13
CA GLY A 7 29.79 5.52 14.98
C GLY A 7 28.82 4.57 14.27
N TYR A 8 28.32 3.58 14.99
CA TYR A 8 27.20 2.75 14.55
C TYR A 8 25.95 3.63 14.44
N GLY A 9 25.82 4.36 13.33
CA GLY A 9 24.59 5.07 12.97
C GLY A 9 23.53 4.02 12.65
N ALA A 10 22.39 4.08 13.33
CA ALA A 10 21.22 3.31 12.94
C ALA A 10 20.93 3.65 11.47
N ALA A 11 20.87 2.65 10.60
CA ALA A 11 20.41 2.83 9.23
C ALA A 11 18.99 3.41 9.26
N ASP A 12 18.67 4.27 8.29
CA ASP A 12 17.29 4.73 8.10
C ASP A 12 16.41 3.52 7.73
N PRO A 13 15.42 3.16 8.56
CA PRO A 13 14.58 1.99 8.31
C PRO A 13 13.82 2.07 6.97
N LEU A 14 13.52 3.27 6.47
CA LEU A 14 12.85 3.45 5.18
C LEU A 14 13.80 3.19 4.01
N GLU A 15 15.06 3.62 4.12
CA GLU A 15 16.08 3.32 3.11
C GLU A 15 16.37 1.82 3.06
N GLU A 16 16.46 1.17 4.22
CA GLU A 16 16.61 -0.29 4.30
C GLU A 16 15.41 -1.02 3.68
N LEU A 17 14.18 -0.58 3.99
CA LEU A 17 12.97 -1.13 3.37
C LEU A 17 13.02 -0.99 1.85
N GLY A 18 13.31 0.21 1.33
CA GLY A 18 13.40 0.45 -0.11
C GLY A 18 14.42 -0.46 -0.82
N ALA A 19 15.54 -0.77 -0.16
CA ALA A 19 16.56 -1.67 -0.69
C ALA A 19 16.13 -3.15 -0.73
N LEU A 20 15.12 -3.55 0.06
CA LEU A 20 14.60 -4.92 0.13
C LEU A 20 13.41 -5.17 -0.80
N ILE A 21 12.74 -4.12 -1.29
CA ILE A 21 11.59 -4.25 -2.21
C ILE A 21 12.08 -4.45 -3.66
N PRO A 22 11.67 -5.54 -4.34
CA PRO A 22 11.95 -5.74 -5.76
C PRO A 22 11.40 -4.58 -6.61
N GLY A 23 12.02 -4.30 -7.76
CA GLY A 23 11.63 -3.18 -8.63
C GLY A 23 12.03 -1.79 -8.11
N GLY A 24 12.53 -1.70 -6.88
CA GLY A 24 12.95 -0.43 -6.27
C GLY A 24 11.74 0.41 -5.86
N GLY A 25 11.94 1.73 -5.91
CA GLY A 25 10.97 2.72 -5.46
C GLY A 25 11.32 3.28 -4.08
N VAL A 26 10.91 4.52 -3.84
CA VAL A 26 11.09 5.26 -2.60
C VAL A 26 9.86 5.04 -1.72
N PRO A 27 9.99 4.37 -0.55
CA PRO A 27 8.86 4.18 0.34
C PRO A 27 8.30 5.53 0.83
N GLY A 28 6.99 5.69 0.77
CA GLY A 28 6.27 6.93 1.07
C GLY A 28 6.13 7.89 -0.13
N GLU A 29 6.80 7.63 -1.25
CA GLU A 29 6.64 8.40 -2.50
C GLU A 29 6.05 7.53 -3.62
N ASP A 30 6.73 6.42 -3.96
CA ASP A 30 6.29 5.51 -5.05
C ASP A 30 5.25 4.51 -4.58
N TYR A 31 5.28 4.12 -3.31
CA TYR A 31 4.30 3.26 -2.67
C TYR A 31 4.11 3.63 -1.20
N PRO A 32 2.91 3.47 -0.63
CA PRO A 32 2.64 3.80 0.75
C PRO A 32 3.28 2.77 1.72
N VAL A 33 3.53 3.22 2.95
CA VAL A 33 4.11 2.43 4.05
C VAL A 33 3.26 2.56 5.31
N LEU A 34 1.96 2.38 5.16
CA LEU A 34 0.98 2.56 6.22
C LEU A 34 1.16 1.48 7.30
N ALA A 35 1.12 1.92 8.57
CA ALA A 35 1.12 1.03 9.73
C ALA A 35 -0.30 0.66 10.19
N GLU A 36 -1.30 1.43 9.76
CA GLU A 36 -2.71 1.27 10.09
C GLU A 36 -3.60 1.75 8.94
N VAL A 37 -4.87 1.33 8.95
CA VAL A 37 -5.86 1.78 7.97
C VAL A 37 -6.25 3.23 8.30
N PRO A 38 -6.03 4.21 7.39
CA PRO A 38 -6.45 5.58 7.59
C PRO A 38 -7.96 5.72 7.41
N ASP A 39 -8.52 6.80 7.95
CA ASP A 39 -9.89 7.20 7.67
C ASP A 39 -9.95 7.95 6.34
N THR A 40 -10.43 7.27 5.30
CA THR A 40 -10.57 7.78 3.94
C THR A 40 -12.01 8.17 3.59
N GLY A 41 -12.96 7.89 4.49
CA GLY A 41 -14.39 7.98 4.19
C GLY A 41 -14.89 6.93 3.19
N PHE A 42 -14.16 5.82 2.99
CA PHE A 42 -14.59 4.73 2.11
C PHE A 42 -15.96 4.17 2.53
N GLU A 43 -16.85 3.96 1.56
CA GLU A 43 -18.16 3.35 1.76
C GLU A 43 -18.37 2.16 0.83
N CYS A 44 -18.98 1.09 1.35
CA CYS A 44 -19.33 -0.07 0.54
C CYS A 44 -20.51 0.20 -0.38
N PHE A 45 -20.36 -0.17 -1.66
CA PHE A 45 -21.46 -0.13 -2.62
C PHE A 45 -22.24 -1.45 -2.67
N ALA A 46 -21.52 -2.57 -2.82
CA ALA A 46 -22.06 -3.92 -2.86
C ALA A 46 -21.11 -4.89 -2.12
N PRO A 47 -21.54 -6.12 -1.82
CA PRO A 47 -20.62 -7.14 -1.31
C PRO A 47 -19.52 -7.43 -2.32
N GLY A 48 -18.25 -7.34 -1.91
CA GLY A 48 -17.12 -7.41 -2.84
C GLY A 48 -15.79 -7.01 -2.19
N TYR A 49 -14.76 -6.94 -3.03
CA TYR A 49 -13.41 -6.52 -2.66
C TYR A 49 -13.09 -5.23 -3.40
N TYR A 50 -12.59 -4.22 -2.69
CA TYR A 50 -12.38 -2.89 -3.24
C TYR A 50 -11.03 -2.34 -2.79
N ALA A 51 -10.17 -1.98 -3.74
CA ALA A 51 -8.98 -1.18 -3.50
C ALA A 51 -9.41 0.21 -3.02
N ASP A 52 -8.80 0.75 -1.97
CA ASP A 52 -9.05 2.13 -1.58
C ASP A 52 -8.12 3.07 -2.37
N THR A 53 -8.70 3.79 -3.33
CA THR A 53 -7.99 4.71 -4.23
C THR A 53 -7.73 6.08 -3.61
N ALA A 54 -8.21 6.34 -2.39
CA ALA A 54 -7.93 7.59 -1.70
C ALA A 54 -6.41 7.80 -1.56
N PRO A 55 -5.89 9.03 -1.73
CA PRO A 55 -4.45 9.29 -1.65
C PRO A 55 -3.80 8.82 -0.34
N GLU A 56 -4.54 8.87 0.77
CA GLU A 56 -4.08 8.45 2.08
C GLU A 56 -3.96 6.92 2.20
N ALA A 57 -4.73 6.16 1.42
CA ALA A 57 -4.68 4.70 1.36
C ALA A 57 -3.77 4.16 0.25
N GLY A 58 -3.73 4.85 -0.90
CA GLY A 58 -2.85 4.56 -2.04
C GLY A 58 -2.94 3.11 -2.55
N CYS A 59 -4.12 2.50 -2.51
CA CYS A 59 -4.36 1.08 -2.77
C CYS A 59 -3.57 0.10 -1.90
N GLN A 60 -2.77 0.53 -0.92
CA GLN A 60 -2.24 -0.41 0.08
C GLN A 60 -3.35 -0.89 1.00
N VAL A 61 -4.39 -0.08 1.20
CA VAL A 61 -5.62 -0.54 1.84
C VAL A 61 -6.55 -1.15 0.81
N PHE A 62 -7.17 -2.26 1.19
CA PHE A 62 -8.36 -2.77 0.51
C PHE A 62 -9.42 -3.15 1.53
N HIS A 63 -10.67 -3.13 1.07
CA HIS A 63 -11.84 -3.40 1.87
C HIS A 63 -12.56 -4.64 1.36
N ILE A 64 -13.04 -5.45 2.28
CA ILE A 64 -14.01 -6.50 2.02
C ILE A 64 -15.36 -6.00 2.52
N CYS A 65 -16.24 -5.73 1.57
CA CYS A 65 -17.62 -5.35 1.82
C CYS A 65 -18.48 -6.59 1.98
N GLN A 66 -19.25 -6.66 3.06
CA GLN A 66 -20.23 -7.69 3.32
C GLN A 66 -21.66 -7.13 3.24
N ASP A 67 -22.65 -8.02 3.35
CA ASP A 67 -24.05 -7.64 3.47
C ASP A 67 -24.29 -6.65 4.61
N ALA A 68 -25.31 -5.81 4.43
CA ALA A 68 -25.73 -4.78 5.39
C ALA A 68 -24.64 -3.72 5.71
N GLY A 69 -23.70 -3.49 4.79
CA GLY A 69 -22.73 -2.39 4.86
C GLY A 69 -21.60 -2.63 5.86
N ARG A 70 -21.38 -3.86 6.31
CA ARG A 70 -20.18 -4.18 7.12
C ARG A 70 -18.94 -4.16 6.24
N ILE A 71 -17.86 -3.60 6.78
CA ILE A 71 -16.59 -3.42 6.10
C ILE A 71 -15.48 -4.03 6.96
N ASP A 72 -14.69 -4.91 6.37
CA ASP A 72 -13.41 -5.35 6.94
C ASP A 72 -12.28 -4.75 6.11
N SER A 73 -11.32 -4.07 6.75
CA SER A 73 -10.24 -3.34 6.07
C SER A 73 -8.89 -3.96 6.36
N PHE A 74 -8.03 -4.05 5.34
CA PHE A 74 -6.74 -4.71 5.41
C PHE A 74 -5.66 -3.90 4.73
N LEU A 75 -4.43 -4.06 5.21
CA LEU A 75 -3.23 -3.52 4.57
C LEU A 75 -2.53 -4.61 3.77
N CYS A 76 -2.21 -4.31 2.52
CA CYS A 76 -1.18 -5.00 1.77
C CYS A 76 0.19 -4.76 2.42
N PRO A 77 1.12 -5.73 2.35
CA PRO A 77 2.50 -5.54 2.81
C PRO A 77 3.18 -4.33 2.14
N ASN A 78 4.13 -3.70 2.84
CA ASN A 78 4.93 -2.61 2.27
C ASN A 78 5.60 -3.04 0.95
N GLY A 79 5.53 -2.17 -0.05
CA GLY A 79 6.00 -2.44 -1.42
C GLY A 79 4.96 -3.10 -2.33
N THR A 80 3.76 -3.39 -1.82
CA THR A 80 2.64 -3.94 -2.60
C THR A 80 1.39 -3.09 -2.45
N ILE A 81 0.52 -3.14 -3.46
CA ILE A 81 -0.80 -2.52 -3.48
C ILE A 81 -1.83 -3.53 -3.98
N PHE A 82 -3.10 -3.33 -3.63
CA PHE A 82 -4.18 -4.21 -4.04
C PHE A 82 -4.46 -4.05 -5.54
N ASN A 83 -4.13 -5.09 -6.30
CA ASN A 83 -4.49 -5.21 -7.70
C ASN A 83 -5.96 -5.60 -7.79
N GLN A 84 -6.82 -4.60 -8.02
CA GLN A 84 -8.26 -4.77 -8.07
C GLN A 84 -8.71 -5.76 -9.16
N GLN A 85 -7.98 -5.85 -10.27
CA GLN A 85 -8.32 -6.75 -11.37
C GLN A 85 -8.16 -8.23 -11.00
N TYR A 86 -7.18 -8.55 -10.14
CA TYR A 86 -6.84 -9.93 -9.77
C TYR A 86 -7.10 -10.27 -8.31
N PHE A 87 -7.60 -9.32 -7.52
CA PHE A 87 -7.92 -9.46 -6.09
C PHE A 87 -6.74 -9.97 -5.25
N VAL A 88 -5.55 -9.41 -5.49
CA VAL A 88 -4.31 -9.79 -4.79
C VAL A 88 -3.45 -8.56 -4.52
N CYS A 89 -2.69 -8.55 -3.43
CA CYS A 89 -1.63 -7.58 -3.23
C CYS A 89 -0.47 -7.92 -4.19
N ASP A 90 -0.24 -7.06 -5.18
CA ASP A 90 0.84 -7.21 -6.16
C ASP A 90 1.86 -6.07 -5.96
N TRP A 91 3.04 -6.20 -6.56
CA TRP A 91 4.05 -5.17 -6.50
C TRP A 91 3.51 -3.83 -7.01
N TRP A 92 3.91 -2.74 -6.35
CA TRP A 92 3.40 -1.39 -6.64
C TRP A 92 3.55 -0.98 -8.12
N TYR A 93 4.55 -1.50 -8.82
CA TYR A 93 4.82 -1.21 -10.23
C TYR A 93 4.07 -2.13 -11.22
N ASN A 94 3.35 -3.15 -10.76
CA ASN A 94 2.58 -4.07 -11.60
C ASN A 94 1.13 -3.62 -11.83
N PHE A 95 0.65 -2.64 -11.05
CA PHE A 95 -0.73 -2.18 -11.11
C PHE A 95 -0.81 -0.65 -10.95
N ASP A 96 -1.68 0.01 -11.71
CA ASP A 96 -1.94 1.43 -11.55
C ASP A 96 -3.15 1.62 -10.64
N CYS A 97 -2.91 2.06 -9.40
CA CYS A 97 -3.95 2.30 -8.40
C CYS A 97 -5.05 3.23 -8.92
N ALA A 98 -4.73 4.22 -9.76
CA ALA A 98 -5.70 5.16 -10.31
C ALA A 98 -6.73 4.49 -11.24
N THR A 99 -6.45 3.27 -11.71
CA THR A 99 -7.34 2.49 -12.58
C THR A 99 -8.17 1.46 -11.80
N ALA A 100 -8.03 1.37 -10.48
CA ALA A 100 -8.69 0.34 -9.70
C ALA A 100 -10.22 0.38 -9.83
N GLU A 101 -10.83 1.56 -9.80
CA GLU A 101 -12.29 1.72 -9.89
C GLU A 101 -12.88 1.15 -11.19
N ASP A 102 -12.09 1.09 -12.27
CA ASP A 102 -12.51 0.49 -13.56
C ASP A 102 -12.77 -1.03 -13.45
N PHE A 103 -12.23 -1.67 -12.40
CA PHE A 103 -12.34 -3.10 -12.13
C PHE A 103 -13.25 -3.45 -10.95
N TYR A 104 -13.96 -2.46 -10.38
CA TYR A 104 -14.95 -2.72 -9.34
C TYR A 104 -16.10 -3.57 -9.88
N GLN A 105 -16.54 -4.54 -9.07
CA GLN A 105 -17.63 -5.48 -9.37
C GLN A 105 -18.68 -5.48 -8.27
#